data_AF-A0A8C9SC97-F1
#
_entry.id   AF-A0A8C9SC97-F1
#
_cell.length_a   1.000
_cell.length_b   1.000
_cell.length_c   1.000
_cell.angle_alpha   90.00
_cell.angle_beta   90.00
_cell.angle_gamma   90.00
#
_symmetry.space_group_name_H-M   'P 1'
#
loop_
_entity.id
_entity.type
_entity.pdbx_description
1 polymer ?
#
loop_
_entity_poly.entity_id
_entity_poly.type
_entity_poly.pdbx_seq_one_letter_code
_entity_poly.pdbx_strand_id
1 'polypeptide(L)'
;MSQSCRHGCIFKHRRRIKLGDDIFASVFVGGGSVPPELRNKEAFGVTADCASLPSASRPYPAGVTLFVALYDYEARTEDDLSFRKGERFQILNSTEGDWWEAHSLTTGGTGYIPSNYVAPVDSIQAEDWYFGKLGRKDAERQLLSNGNPRGTFLIRESETTKGAFSLSIRDWDEVKGEHVKHYKIRKLDSGGYYITTRAQFETLQQLVQHYSERAAGLCCRLVVPCHKGMPRLADLSVKTKDVWEIPRESLQLIKRLGNGQFGEVWMGTWNGTTKVAVKTLKPGTMSPESFLEEAQIMKKLRHDKLVQLYAVVSEEPIYIVTEYMGKGSLLEFLKDGEGRALKLPNLVDMAAQVAAGMAYIERMNYIHRDLRSANILVGDSLVCKIADFGLARLIEDNEYTARQGAKFPIKWTAPEAALYGKFTIKSDVWSFGILLTELVTKGRVPYPGMNNREVLEQVERGYRMPCPQDCPSSLHELMLQCWKKDPEERPTFEYLQAFLEDYFTATEPQYQPGDNL
;
A
#
# COMPACT_ATOMS: atom_id res chain seq x y z
N MET A 1 33.54 43.02 -46.01
CA MET A 1 34.79 43.15 -45.24
C MET A 1 34.44 43.20 -43.76
N SER A 2 34.81 42.19 -42.96
CA SER A 2 35.02 42.33 -41.50
C SER A 2 35.42 40.99 -40.86
N GLN A 3 36.69 40.90 -40.47
CA GLN A 3 37.21 40.09 -39.35
C GLN A 3 36.52 40.53 -38.03
N SER A 4 36.67 39.91 -36.85
CA SER A 4 37.16 38.61 -36.36
C SER A 4 37.01 38.67 -34.83
N CYS A 5 36.62 37.59 -34.15
CA CYS A 5 37.25 37.24 -32.87
C CYS A 5 36.91 35.81 -32.44
N ARG A 6 37.94 35.02 -32.13
CA ARG A 6 37.83 33.68 -31.55
C ARG A 6 38.07 33.76 -30.04
N HIS A 7 37.37 32.96 -29.27
CA HIS A 7 37.87 32.43 -27.99
C HIS A 7 37.68 30.91 -28.02
N GLY A 8 38.70 30.17 -27.61
CA GLY A 8 38.68 28.70 -27.58
C GLY A 8 39.08 28.18 -26.21
N CYS A 9 38.52 27.03 -25.83
CA CYS A 9 38.98 26.23 -24.70
C CYS A 9 39.41 24.85 -25.19
N ILE A 10 40.54 24.38 -24.66
CA ILE A 10 41.24 23.19 -25.13
C ILE A 10 40.89 22.00 -24.23
N PHE A 11 40.28 20.95 -24.80
CA PHE A 11 40.22 19.65 -24.14
C PHE A 11 41.58 18.94 -24.26
N LYS A 12 42.21 18.61 -23.13
CA LYS A 12 43.41 17.76 -23.09
C LYS A 12 43.01 16.30 -22.87
N HIS A 13 43.47 15.41 -23.74
CA HIS A 13 43.44 13.97 -23.52
C HIS A 13 44.14 13.57 -22.22
N ARG A 14 43.57 12.59 -21.51
CA ARG A 14 44.36 11.57 -20.79
C ARG A 14 43.93 10.17 -21.22
N ARG A 15 44.91 9.27 -21.26
CA ARG A 15 44.86 7.97 -21.94
C ARG A 15 44.32 6.86 -21.02
N ARG A 16 43.68 5.87 -21.64
CA ARG A 16 43.48 4.53 -21.05
C ARG A 16 44.83 3.93 -20.61
N ILE A 17 44.82 3.21 -19.49
CA ILE A 17 45.85 2.22 -19.15
C ILE A 17 45.15 0.85 -19.14
N LYS A 18 45.76 -0.15 -19.78
CA LYS A 18 45.37 -1.57 -19.70
C LYS A 18 46.21 -2.25 -18.62
N LEU A 19 45.56 -3.12 -17.84
CA LEU A 19 46.09 -4.31 -17.13
C LEU A 19 44.82 -5.06 -16.67
N GLY A 20 44.72 -6.39 -16.70
CA GLY A 20 45.60 -7.44 -17.20
C GLY A 20 44.92 -8.79 -16.89
N ASP A 21 45.09 -9.79 -17.76
CA ASP A 21 44.43 -11.10 -17.62
C ASP A 21 45.11 -12.00 -16.56
N ASP A 22 44.58 -13.22 -16.42
CA ASP A 22 45.06 -14.38 -15.64
C ASP A 22 44.81 -14.39 -14.11
N ILE A 23 43.90 -15.29 -13.67
CA ILE A 23 44.24 -16.61 -13.09
C ILE A 23 42.93 -17.36 -12.78
N PHE A 24 42.72 -18.53 -13.40
CA PHE A 24 41.69 -19.51 -13.01
C PHE A 24 42.18 -20.92 -13.40
N ALA A 25 42.59 -21.75 -12.43
CA ALA A 25 42.87 -23.17 -12.65
C ALA A 25 42.94 -23.97 -11.33
N SER A 26 42.13 -25.05 -11.26
CA SER A 26 42.31 -26.22 -10.37
C SER A 26 42.11 -25.98 -8.86
N VAL A 27 41.61 -26.92 -8.04
CA VAL A 27 41.70 -28.38 -8.07
C VAL A 27 40.37 -29.06 -7.70
N PHE A 28 40.13 -30.26 -8.22
CA PHE A 28 39.04 -31.18 -7.86
C PHE A 28 39.63 -32.49 -7.27
N VAL A 29 38.78 -33.29 -6.61
CA VAL A 29 38.98 -34.70 -6.18
C VAL A 29 39.65 -34.95 -4.82
N GLY A 30 38.94 -35.70 -3.96
CA GLY A 30 39.44 -36.33 -2.73
C GLY A 30 38.31 -36.99 -1.93
N GLY A 31 37.92 -38.23 -2.27
CA GLY A 31 36.83 -38.96 -1.60
C GLY A 31 37.27 -39.82 -0.40
N GLY A 32 36.33 -40.26 0.43
CA GLY A 32 36.61 -41.19 1.55
C GLY A 32 35.40 -41.64 2.37
N SER A 33 35.39 -42.91 2.79
CA SER A 33 34.33 -43.61 3.57
C SER A 33 35.00 -44.68 4.47
N VAL A 34 34.34 -45.38 5.41
CA VAL A 34 32.92 -45.71 5.65
C VAL A 34 32.65 -45.70 7.18
N PRO A 35 31.48 -45.23 7.69
CA PRO A 35 31.04 -45.44 9.09
C PRO A 35 30.61 -46.92 9.31
N PRO A 36 30.33 -47.44 10.55
CA PRO A 36 28.97 -47.32 11.12
C PRO A 36 28.81 -47.61 12.66
N GLU A 37 27.54 -47.74 13.13
CA GLU A 37 27.03 -48.55 14.29
C GLU A 37 27.40 -48.18 15.77
N LEU A 38 26.59 -48.41 16.82
CA LEU A 38 25.15 -48.74 17.00
C LEU A 38 24.65 -48.52 18.46
N ARG A 39 23.35 -48.16 18.61
CA ARG A 39 22.37 -48.54 19.66
C ARG A 39 22.54 -48.23 21.18
N ASN A 40 21.41 -47.77 21.76
CA ASN A 40 20.71 -48.18 23.01
C ASN A 40 21.53 -48.28 24.33
N LYS A 41 21.06 -47.99 25.56
CA LYS A 41 19.73 -47.90 26.22
C LYS A 41 19.96 -47.15 27.56
N GLU A 42 19.03 -46.74 28.42
CA GLU A 42 17.56 -46.87 28.55
C GLU A 42 17.02 -45.56 29.21
N ALA A 43 16.03 -45.61 30.11
CA ALA A 43 15.53 -44.50 30.92
C ALA A 43 15.60 -44.82 32.43
N PHE A 44 15.76 -43.80 33.28
CA PHE A 44 15.25 -43.78 34.65
C PHE A 44 14.95 -42.33 35.06
N GLY A 45 13.75 -42.09 35.61
CA GLY A 45 13.38 -40.78 36.16
C GLY A 45 13.77 -40.67 37.63
N VAL A 46 14.10 -39.44 38.06
CA VAL A 46 14.16 -39.07 39.48
C VAL A 46 13.38 -37.77 39.66
N THR A 47 12.71 -37.67 40.80
CA THR A 47 11.73 -36.65 41.17
C THR A 47 12.34 -35.28 41.47
N ALA A 48 11.55 -34.25 41.16
CA ALA A 48 11.40 -32.97 41.86
C ALA A 48 12.60 -32.39 42.63
N ASP A 49 13.04 -31.19 42.20
CA ASP A 49 13.51 -30.18 43.14
C ASP A 49 13.01 -28.78 42.76
N CYS A 50 12.60 -28.00 43.76
CA CYS A 50 11.96 -26.70 43.56
C CYS A 50 13.00 -25.57 43.62
N ALA A 51 13.62 -25.24 42.47
CA ALA A 51 14.60 -24.17 42.39
C ALA A 51 13.96 -22.81 42.04
N SER A 52 14.10 -21.85 42.95
CA SER A 52 13.65 -20.47 42.81
C SER A 52 14.25 -19.73 41.61
N LEU A 53 13.42 -19.00 40.87
CA LEU A 53 13.83 -18.04 39.84
C LEU A 53 14.80 -16.97 40.42
N PRO A 54 15.99 -16.75 39.84
CA PRO A 54 16.81 -15.60 40.18
C PRO A 54 16.21 -14.33 39.56
N SER A 55 15.59 -13.48 40.38
CA SER A 55 15.21 -12.13 39.96
C SER A 55 16.46 -11.26 39.79
N ALA A 56 16.98 -11.18 38.58
CA ALA A 56 18.20 -10.43 38.25
C ALA A 56 17.91 -9.25 37.30
N SER A 57 17.17 -8.25 37.79
CA SER A 57 17.08 -6.94 37.14
C SER A 57 18.42 -6.21 37.30
N ARG A 58 19.37 -6.45 36.38
CA ARG A 58 20.55 -5.58 36.24
C ARG A 58 20.08 -4.19 35.80
N PRO A 59 20.48 -3.09 36.48
CA PRO A 59 20.26 -1.76 35.97
C PRO A 59 21.08 -1.60 34.69
N TYR A 60 20.41 -1.38 33.55
CA TYR A 60 21.08 -1.05 32.30
C TYR A 60 21.70 0.36 32.39
N PRO A 61 22.84 0.62 31.74
CA PRO A 61 23.43 1.95 31.70
C PRO A 61 22.45 2.95 31.06
N ALA A 62 22.23 4.08 31.73
CA ALA A 62 21.30 5.10 31.28
C ALA A 62 21.73 5.68 29.92
N GLY A 63 20.89 5.54 28.89
CA GLY A 63 21.11 6.12 27.56
C GLY A 63 20.74 5.23 26.37
N VAL A 64 20.50 3.92 26.57
CA VAL A 64 20.09 3.03 25.48
C VAL A 64 18.56 3.06 25.32
N THR A 65 18.07 3.61 24.21
CA THR A 65 16.64 3.54 23.85
C THR A 65 16.24 2.10 23.55
N LEU A 66 15.38 1.53 24.39
CA LEU A 66 14.81 0.20 24.16
C LEU A 66 13.57 0.28 23.27
N PHE A 67 13.37 -0.75 22.46
CA PHE A 67 12.22 -0.91 21.59
C PHE A 67 11.38 -2.13 21.99
N VAL A 68 10.10 -2.13 21.66
CA VAL A 68 9.14 -3.23 21.89
C VAL A 68 8.46 -3.65 20.59
N ALA A 69 8.28 -4.95 20.39
CA ALA A 69 7.50 -5.52 19.29
C ALA A 69 6.00 -5.19 19.44
N LEU A 70 5.44 -4.59 18.41
CA LEU A 70 4.00 -4.28 18.31
C LEU A 70 3.19 -5.47 17.76
N TYR A 71 3.85 -6.38 17.05
CA TYR A 71 3.27 -7.55 16.37
C TYR A 71 4.22 -8.74 16.47
N ASP A 72 3.71 -9.94 16.19
CA ASP A 72 4.54 -11.11 15.95
C ASP A 72 5.23 -11.01 14.58
N TYR A 73 6.47 -11.49 14.48
CA TYR A 73 7.21 -11.60 13.22
C TYR A 73 7.92 -12.95 13.12
N GLU A 74 7.75 -13.62 12.00
CA GLU A 74 8.44 -14.86 11.66
C GLU A 74 9.48 -14.56 10.58
N ALA A 75 10.73 -14.97 10.84
CA ALA A 75 11.87 -14.75 9.96
C ALA A 75 11.62 -15.31 8.55
N ARG A 76 11.97 -14.52 7.52
CA ARG A 76 11.78 -14.87 6.10
C ARG A 76 13.09 -15.23 5.39
N THR A 77 14.22 -14.83 5.98
CA THR A 77 15.58 -15.22 5.60
C THR A 77 16.36 -15.68 6.82
N GLU A 78 17.56 -16.21 6.62
CA GLU A 78 18.49 -16.59 7.69
C GLU A 78 19.09 -15.38 8.43
N ASP A 79 19.00 -14.17 7.85
CA ASP A 79 19.49 -12.92 8.45
C ASP A 79 18.43 -12.24 9.35
N ASP A 80 17.18 -12.67 9.24
CA ASP A 80 16.03 -12.09 9.96
C ASP A 80 15.93 -12.65 11.39
N LEU A 81 15.56 -11.80 12.35
CA LEU A 81 15.26 -12.22 13.73
C LEU A 81 13.75 -12.42 13.91
N SER A 82 13.32 -13.64 14.24
CA SER A 82 11.92 -13.91 14.64
C SER A 82 11.62 -13.37 16.04
N PHE A 83 10.40 -12.87 16.28
CA PHE A 83 9.98 -12.37 17.59
C PHE A 83 8.47 -12.42 17.83
N ARG A 84 8.07 -12.28 19.10
CA ARG A 84 6.65 -12.17 19.51
C ARG A 84 6.29 -10.74 19.95
N LYS A 85 5.02 -10.37 19.84
CA LYS A 85 4.49 -9.10 20.37
C LYS A 85 4.85 -8.94 21.86
N GLY A 86 5.34 -7.77 22.23
CA GLY A 86 5.80 -7.44 23.58
C GLY A 86 7.28 -7.78 23.87
N GLU A 87 7.96 -8.50 22.98
CA GLU A 87 9.40 -8.74 23.06
C GLU A 87 10.20 -7.43 22.95
N ARG A 88 11.35 -7.34 23.62
CA ARG A 88 12.13 -6.10 23.75
C ARG A 88 13.49 -6.21 23.07
N PHE A 89 13.91 -5.12 22.45
CA PHE A 89 15.14 -5.05 21.66
C PHE A 89 16.02 -3.87 22.04
N GLN A 90 17.32 -4.09 21.88
CA GLN A 90 18.28 -3.02 21.64
C GLN A 90 18.51 -2.94 20.12
N ILE A 91 18.30 -1.75 19.53
CA ILE A 91 18.65 -1.53 18.12
C ILE A 91 20.16 -1.32 18.01
N LEU A 92 20.83 -2.14 17.20
CA LEU A 92 22.27 -2.09 16.94
C LEU A 92 22.58 -1.14 15.79
N ASN A 93 21.79 -1.21 14.71
CA ASN A 93 21.92 -0.36 13.54
C ASN A 93 20.53 0.00 12.97
N SER A 94 20.29 1.30 12.75
CA SER A 94 19.05 1.83 12.17
C SER A 94 19.28 2.65 10.89
N THR A 95 20.46 2.58 10.29
CA THR A 95 20.77 3.34 9.06
C THR A 95 20.07 2.78 7.82
N GLU A 96 19.64 1.52 7.86
CA GLU A 96 19.11 0.79 6.69
C GLU A 96 17.61 0.97 6.42
N GLY A 97 17.02 2.09 6.85
CA GLY A 97 15.68 2.50 6.45
C GLY A 97 14.58 1.61 7.04
N ASP A 98 13.92 0.81 6.20
CA ASP A 98 12.75 0.00 6.58
C ASP A 98 13.13 -1.24 7.42
N TRP A 99 14.41 -1.67 7.40
CA TRP A 99 14.95 -2.81 8.17
C TRP A 99 16.06 -2.35 9.12
N TRP A 100 16.02 -2.79 10.38
CA TRP A 100 17.01 -2.45 11.41
C TRP A 100 17.65 -3.70 11.98
N GLU A 101 18.95 -3.64 12.29
CA GLU A 101 19.65 -4.71 13.00
C GLU A 101 19.36 -4.56 14.49
N ALA A 102 18.91 -5.64 15.13
CA ALA A 102 18.47 -5.63 16.52
C ALA A 102 18.99 -6.83 17.30
N HIS A 103 19.16 -6.63 18.61
CA HIS A 103 19.45 -7.66 19.60
C HIS A 103 18.22 -7.87 20.48
N SER A 104 17.69 -9.09 20.52
CA SER A 104 16.58 -9.44 21.42
C SER A 104 17.09 -9.62 22.84
N LEU A 105 16.46 -8.93 23.78
CA LEU A 105 16.71 -9.06 25.22
C LEU A 105 16.03 -10.31 25.82
N THR A 106 15.19 -11.01 25.06
CA THR A 106 14.46 -12.20 25.51
C THR A 106 15.11 -13.50 25.05
N THR A 107 15.57 -13.56 23.79
CA THR A 107 16.24 -14.75 23.23
C THR A 107 17.76 -14.65 23.23
N GLY A 108 18.31 -13.43 23.35
CA GLY A 108 19.74 -13.17 23.17
C GLY A 108 20.20 -13.21 21.71
N GLY A 109 19.30 -13.44 20.76
CA GLY A 109 19.60 -13.46 19.33
C GLY A 109 19.87 -12.08 18.75
N THR A 110 20.49 -12.04 17.56
CA THR A 110 20.73 -10.84 16.76
C THR A 110 20.32 -11.10 15.31
N GLY A 111 19.72 -10.11 14.66
CA GLY A 111 19.36 -10.17 13.24
C GLY A 111 18.54 -8.97 12.82
N TYR A 112 18.08 -8.97 11.57
CA TYR A 112 17.26 -7.88 11.03
C TYR A 112 15.80 -8.01 11.46
N ILE A 113 15.21 -6.89 11.84
CA ILE A 113 13.78 -6.74 12.14
C ILE A 113 13.16 -5.62 11.30
N PRO A 114 11.86 -5.71 10.97
CA PRO A 114 11.17 -4.59 10.34
C PRO A 114 11.02 -3.40 11.29
N SER A 115 11.45 -2.21 10.87
CA SER A 115 11.36 -0.98 11.67
C SER A 115 9.92 -0.60 12.03
N ASN A 116 8.96 -0.89 11.15
CA ASN A 116 7.53 -0.62 11.35
C ASN A 116 6.82 -1.65 12.24
N TYR A 117 7.52 -2.69 12.72
CA TYR A 117 7.00 -3.66 13.69
C TYR A 117 7.36 -3.31 15.14
N VAL A 118 8.20 -2.28 15.37
CA VAL A 118 8.66 -1.88 16.70
C VAL A 118 8.41 -0.41 17.00
N ALA A 119 8.31 -0.08 18.28
CA ALA A 119 8.30 1.28 18.79
C ALA A 119 9.22 1.42 20.02
N PRO A 120 9.73 2.62 20.35
CA PRO A 120 10.40 2.85 21.63
C PRO A 120 9.45 2.53 22.80
N VAL A 121 9.94 1.84 23.83
CA VAL A 121 9.10 1.26 24.91
C VAL A 121 8.16 2.28 25.58
N ASP A 122 8.67 3.48 25.89
CA ASP A 122 7.92 4.52 26.63
C ASP A 122 7.26 5.55 25.69
N SER A 123 7.09 5.23 24.41
CA SER A 123 6.53 6.12 23.39
C SER A 123 5.06 5.84 23.11
N ILE A 124 4.32 6.85 22.64
CA ILE A 124 2.93 6.67 22.21
C ILE A 124 2.81 5.70 21.02
N GLN A 125 3.87 5.52 20.24
CA GLN A 125 3.93 4.53 19.16
C GLN A 125 3.81 3.08 19.66
N ALA A 126 4.12 2.81 20.94
CA ALA A 126 3.93 1.50 21.57
C ALA A 126 2.46 1.19 21.92
N GLU A 127 1.58 2.19 21.91
CA GLU A 127 0.18 2.06 22.34
C GLU A 127 -0.68 1.40 21.26
N ASP A 128 -1.41 0.33 21.61
CA ASP A 128 -2.29 -0.40 20.68
C ASP A 128 -3.38 0.49 20.06
N TRP A 129 -3.81 1.55 20.76
CA TRP A 129 -4.82 2.50 20.30
C TRP A 129 -4.26 3.67 19.46
N TYR A 130 -2.94 3.80 19.27
CA TYR A 130 -2.34 4.92 18.54
C TYR A 130 -1.94 4.56 17.09
N PHE A 131 -2.55 5.22 16.10
CA PHE A 131 -2.42 4.89 14.69
C PHE A 131 -1.56 5.89 13.89
N GLY A 132 -0.84 6.80 14.55
CA GLY A 132 0.06 7.73 13.87
C GLY A 132 -0.66 8.60 12.83
N LYS A 133 -0.11 8.69 11.63
CA LYS A 133 -0.60 9.51 10.51
C LYS A 133 -1.79 8.91 9.75
N LEU A 134 -2.66 8.17 10.44
CA LEU A 134 -3.86 7.62 9.82
C LEU A 134 -4.83 8.73 9.42
N GLY A 135 -5.19 8.78 8.14
CA GLY A 135 -6.17 9.72 7.61
C GLY A 135 -7.57 9.47 8.18
N ARG A 136 -8.44 10.50 8.17
CA ARG A 136 -9.81 10.42 8.68
C ARG A 136 -10.59 9.27 8.06
N LYS A 137 -10.58 9.17 6.73
CA LYS A 137 -11.37 8.18 6.00
C LYS A 137 -10.83 6.77 6.21
N ASP A 138 -9.51 6.58 6.33
CA ASP A 138 -8.93 5.29 6.72
C ASP A 138 -9.25 4.90 8.18
N ALA A 139 -9.34 5.87 9.11
CA ALA A 139 -9.84 5.62 10.46
C ALA A 139 -11.32 5.21 10.46
N GLU A 140 -12.15 5.87 9.66
CA GLU A 140 -13.57 5.51 9.48
C GLU A 140 -13.71 4.09 8.92
N ARG A 141 -12.96 3.74 7.87
CA ARG A 141 -12.91 2.37 7.29
C ARG A 141 -12.53 1.32 8.33
N GLN A 142 -11.47 1.53 9.11
CA GLN A 142 -11.01 0.55 10.09
C GLN A 142 -12.01 0.39 11.25
N LEU A 143 -12.57 1.49 11.77
CA LEU A 143 -13.55 1.46 12.85
C LEU A 143 -14.86 0.80 12.42
N LEU A 144 -15.34 1.06 11.20
CA LEU A 144 -16.57 0.48 10.65
C LEU A 144 -16.42 -0.95 10.11
N SER A 145 -15.22 -1.54 10.15
CA SER A 145 -15.01 -2.94 9.78
C SER A 145 -15.84 -3.91 10.64
N ASN A 146 -16.19 -5.06 10.06
CA ASN A 146 -17.05 -6.06 10.70
C ASN A 146 -16.39 -6.63 11.97
N GLY A 147 -17.15 -6.70 13.07
CA GLY A 147 -16.71 -7.28 14.34
C GLY A 147 -16.31 -6.26 15.41
N ASN A 148 -16.10 -4.99 15.07
CA ASN A 148 -15.85 -3.93 16.05
C ASN A 148 -17.16 -3.54 16.79
N PRO A 149 -17.22 -3.61 18.14
CA PRO A 149 -18.37 -3.15 18.91
C PRO A 149 -18.50 -1.61 18.96
N ARG A 150 -19.66 -1.12 19.39
CA ARG A 150 -19.85 0.30 19.75
C ARG A 150 -18.84 0.69 20.84
N GLY A 151 -18.16 1.83 20.66
CA GLY A 151 -17.09 2.28 21.54
C GLY A 151 -15.70 1.74 21.19
N THR A 152 -15.53 0.99 20.09
CA THR A 152 -14.20 0.81 19.49
C THR A 152 -13.61 2.16 19.11
N PHE A 153 -12.33 2.39 19.42
CA PHE A 153 -11.71 3.71 19.24
C PHE A 153 -10.25 3.65 18.76
N LEU A 154 -9.76 4.77 18.25
CA LEU A 154 -8.34 5.00 17.98
C LEU A 154 -7.96 6.47 18.13
N ILE A 155 -6.68 6.74 18.37
CA ILE A 155 -6.09 8.08 18.33
C ILE A 155 -5.10 8.16 17.16
N ARG A 156 -5.15 9.26 16.42
CA ARG A 156 -4.31 9.55 15.24
C ARG A 156 -3.84 11.01 15.26
N GLU A 157 -2.82 11.35 14.47
CA GLU A 157 -2.42 12.74 14.23
C GLU A 157 -3.57 13.53 13.55
N SER A 158 -3.73 14.80 13.89
CA SER A 158 -4.79 15.65 13.31
C SER A 158 -4.35 16.23 11.96
N GLU A 159 -4.99 15.79 10.88
CA GLU A 159 -4.77 16.31 9.52
C GLU A 159 -4.99 17.83 9.44
N THR A 160 -5.95 18.35 10.21
CA THR A 160 -6.32 19.77 10.20
C THR A 160 -5.44 20.66 11.09
N THR A 161 -4.59 20.09 11.96
CA THR A 161 -3.77 20.88 12.90
C THR A 161 -2.52 20.13 13.30
N LYS A 162 -1.39 20.58 12.74
CA LYS A 162 -0.05 20.05 13.00
C LYS A 162 0.24 20.01 14.51
N GLY A 163 0.62 18.84 15.02
CA GLY A 163 0.96 18.62 16.44
C GLY A 163 -0.23 18.41 17.38
N ALA A 164 -1.47 18.46 16.88
CA ALA A 164 -2.66 18.03 17.60
C ALA A 164 -3.02 16.58 17.22
N PHE A 165 -3.90 15.95 18.01
CA PHE A 165 -4.37 14.58 17.76
C PHE A 165 -5.89 14.55 17.57
N SER A 166 -6.42 13.43 17.08
CA SER A 166 -7.86 13.19 16.90
C SER A 166 -8.23 11.82 17.48
N LEU A 167 -9.18 11.81 18.41
CA LEU A 167 -9.83 10.61 18.92
C LEU A 167 -11.00 10.27 18.00
N SER A 168 -11.01 9.07 17.43
CA SER A 168 -12.04 8.58 16.50
C SER A 168 -12.74 7.38 17.15
N ILE A 169 -14.08 7.38 17.22
CA ILE A 169 -14.87 6.39 17.97
C ILE A 169 -16.02 5.85 17.12
N ARG A 170 -16.18 4.52 17.03
CA ARG A 170 -17.36 3.86 16.43
C ARG A 170 -18.59 4.07 17.33
N ASP A 171 -19.63 4.65 16.76
CA ASP A 171 -20.90 4.91 17.42
C ASP A 171 -22.09 4.39 16.59
N TRP A 172 -23.27 4.36 17.20
CA TRP A 172 -24.51 3.96 16.53
C TRP A 172 -25.69 4.78 17.06
N ASP A 173 -26.58 5.19 16.16
CA ASP A 173 -27.90 5.75 16.48
C ASP A 173 -28.96 5.27 15.47
N GLU A 174 -30.24 5.45 15.83
CA GLU A 174 -31.38 4.96 15.03
C GLU A 174 -31.55 5.65 13.67
N VAL A 175 -31.00 6.86 13.49
CA VAL A 175 -31.21 7.69 12.29
C VAL A 175 -30.11 7.44 11.26
N LYS A 176 -28.86 7.38 11.71
CA LYS A 176 -27.67 7.20 10.87
C LYS A 176 -27.19 5.75 10.77
N GLY A 177 -27.58 4.91 11.74
CA GLY A 177 -26.99 3.60 11.90
C GLY A 177 -25.55 3.69 12.40
N GLU A 178 -24.69 2.78 11.90
CA GLU A 178 -23.27 2.73 12.28
C GLU A 178 -22.49 3.89 11.66
N HIS A 179 -21.78 4.64 12.50
CA HIS A 179 -21.00 5.80 12.09
C HIS A 179 -19.78 6.01 13.01
N VAL A 180 -18.98 7.04 12.73
CA VAL A 180 -17.78 7.37 13.52
C VAL A 180 -17.80 8.84 13.90
N LYS A 181 -17.53 9.14 15.17
CA LYS A 181 -17.40 10.50 15.70
C LYS A 181 -15.93 10.83 15.97
N HIS A 182 -15.53 12.05 15.61
CA HIS A 182 -14.17 12.55 15.74
C HIS A 182 -14.12 13.71 16.74
N TYR A 183 -13.24 13.59 17.73
CA TYR A 183 -13.00 14.59 18.78
C TYR A 183 -11.56 15.07 18.66
N LYS A 184 -11.36 16.38 18.64
CA LYS A 184 -10.03 16.98 18.50
C LYS A 184 -9.35 17.03 19.87
N ILE A 185 -8.21 16.34 20.00
CA ILE A 185 -7.39 16.43 21.19
C ILE A 185 -6.38 17.56 20.98
N ARG A 186 -6.50 18.60 21.80
CA ARG A 186 -5.60 19.75 21.79
C ARG A 186 -4.47 19.53 22.79
N LYS A 187 -3.30 20.10 22.50
CA LYS A 187 -2.16 20.18 23.41
C LYS A 187 -2.17 21.54 24.11
N LEU A 188 -1.79 21.58 25.38
CA LEU A 188 -1.59 22.81 26.14
C LEU A 188 -0.16 23.33 25.98
N ASP A 189 0.02 24.66 26.03
CA ASP A 189 1.34 25.29 25.95
C ASP A 189 2.24 24.90 27.14
N SER A 190 1.64 24.66 28.31
CA SER A 190 2.28 24.14 29.52
C SER A 190 2.67 22.65 29.44
N GLY A 191 2.35 21.96 28.34
CA GLY A 191 2.30 20.50 28.29
C GLY A 191 0.95 19.96 28.79
N GLY A 192 0.61 18.74 28.35
CA GLY A 192 -0.67 18.09 28.58
C GLY A 192 -1.65 18.18 27.39
N TYR A 193 -2.76 17.47 27.51
CA TYR A 193 -3.75 17.16 26.47
C TYR A 193 -5.18 17.30 27.00
N TYR A 194 -6.12 17.71 26.14
CA TYR A 194 -7.54 17.80 26.49
C TYR A 194 -8.45 17.70 25.25
N ILE A 195 -9.72 17.37 25.49
CA ILE A 195 -10.82 17.48 24.49
C ILE A 195 -11.75 18.63 24.89
N THR A 196 -12.22 18.62 26.13
CA THR A 196 -12.89 19.75 26.82
C THR A 196 -11.94 20.40 27.81
N THR A 197 -11.99 21.72 27.96
CA THR A 197 -11.11 22.46 28.90
C THR A 197 -11.34 22.09 30.36
N ARG A 198 -12.49 21.46 30.66
CA ARG A 198 -12.88 20.92 31.98
C ARG A 198 -12.08 19.67 32.41
N ALA A 199 -11.47 18.95 31.46
CA ALA A 199 -10.74 17.71 31.72
C ALA A 199 -9.41 17.70 30.97
N GLN A 200 -8.33 17.90 31.72
CA GLN A 200 -6.95 18.02 31.23
C GLN A 200 -6.12 16.86 31.77
N PHE A 201 -5.17 16.38 30.97
CA PHE A 201 -4.36 15.19 31.23
C PHE A 201 -2.90 15.48 30.89
N GLU A 202 -1.94 14.93 31.63
CA GLU A 202 -0.52 15.11 31.33
C GLU A 202 -0.10 14.29 30.09
N THR A 203 -0.69 13.10 29.95
CA THR A 203 -0.41 12.14 28.88
C THR A 203 -1.67 11.69 28.15
N LEU A 204 -1.51 11.14 26.94
CA LEU A 204 -2.63 10.59 26.17
C LEU A 204 -3.11 9.25 26.76
N GLN A 205 -2.25 8.52 27.46
CA GLN A 205 -2.62 7.35 28.27
C GLN A 205 -3.63 7.70 29.36
N GLN A 206 -3.38 8.78 30.13
CA GLN A 206 -4.31 9.26 31.16
C GLN A 206 -5.67 9.67 30.56
N LEU A 207 -5.65 10.32 29.38
CA LEU A 207 -6.86 10.69 28.64
C LEU A 207 -7.66 9.44 28.23
N VAL A 208 -7.01 8.43 27.65
CA VAL A 208 -7.66 7.18 27.23
C VAL A 208 -8.24 6.43 28.44
N GLN A 209 -7.50 6.34 29.54
CA GLN A 209 -7.98 5.71 30.77
C GLN A 209 -9.27 6.37 31.29
N HIS A 210 -9.27 7.70 31.42
CA HIS A 210 -10.45 8.44 31.89
C HIS A 210 -11.69 8.20 31.02
N TYR A 211 -11.54 8.26 29.70
CA TYR A 211 -12.66 8.08 28.77
C TYR A 211 -13.07 6.60 28.58
N SER A 212 -12.24 5.65 29.03
CA SER A 212 -12.59 4.23 29.11
C SER A 212 -13.47 3.93 30.33
N GLU A 213 -13.19 4.57 31.46
CA GLU A 213 -13.99 4.45 32.69
C GLU A 213 -15.38 5.09 32.55
N ARG A 214 -15.48 6.24 31.86
CA ARG A 214 -16.73 6.99 31.67
C ARG A 214 -16.74 7.78 30.37
N ALA A 215 -17.93 7.96 29.79
CA ALA A 215 -18.09 8.73 28.56
C ALA A 215 -17.70 10.23 28.72
N ALA A 216 -17.99 10.84 29.88
CA ALA A 216 -17.60 12.23 30.22
C ALA A 216 -17.84 13.24 29.06
N GLY A 217 -19.05 13.23 28.51
CA GLY A 217 -19.47 14.06 27.38
C GLY A 217 -19.35 13.38 26.01
N LEU A 218 -18.39 12.45 25.82
CA LEU A 218 -18.27 11.70 24.57
C LEU A 218 -19.53 10.88 24.28
N CYS A 219 -19.77 10.59 23.00
CA CYS A 219 -20.94 9.83 22.53
C CYS A 219 -21.11 8.44 23.17
N CYS A 220 -20.00 7.82 23.60
CA CYS A 220 -19.96 6.60 24.38
C CYS A 220 -18.61 6.52 25.12
N ARG A 221 -18.47 5.62 26.10
CA ARG A 221 -17.14 5.33 26.67
C ARG A 221 -16.26 4.62 25.63
N LEU A 222 -14.95 4.74 25.80
CA LEU A 222 -13.98 3.92 25.08
C LEU A 222 -14.07 2.48 25.59
N VAL A 223 -14.24 1.51 24.68
CA VAL A 223 -14.49 0.10 25.04
C VAL A 223 -13.30 -0.78 24.70
N VAL A 224 -12.81 -0.71 23.47
CA VAL A 224 -11.63 -1.45 23.00
C VAL A 224 -10.86 -0.63 21.97
N PRO A 225 -9.52 -0.70 21.93
CA PRO A 225 -8.75 -0.21 20.79
C PRO A 225 -9.24 -0.85 19.48
N CYS A 226 -9.23 -0.07 18.39
CA CYS A 226 -9.42 -0.61 17.05
C CYS A 226 -8.31 -1.62 16.76
N HIS A 227 -8.66 -2.73 16.11
CA HIS A 227 -7.68 -3.74 15.76
C HIS A 227 -6.73 -3.20 14.67
N LYS A 228 -5.47 -2.96 15.03
CA LYS A 228 -4.38 -2.77 14.07
C LYS A 228 -4.15 -4.08 13.33
N GLY A 229 -4.54 -4.15 12.06
CA GLY A 229 -4.05 -5.21 11.18
C GLY A 229 -2.52 -5.17 11.10
N MET A 230 -1.88 -6.34 10.96
CA MET A 230 -0.43 -6.43 10.85
C MET A 230 0.09 -5.54 9.71
N PRO A 231 1.05 -4.63 9.95
CA PRO A 231 1.52 -3.70 8.95
C PRO A 231 2.23 -4.47 7.83
N ARG A 232 2.02 -4.02 6.58
CA ARG A 232 2.70 -4.62 5.43
C ARG A 232 4.17 -4.22 5.45
N LEU A 233 5.04 -5.13 5.04
CA LEU A 233 6.44 -4.79 4.78
C LEU A 233 6.54 -4.15 3.39
N ALA A 234 7.38 -3.11 3.28
CA ALA A 234 7.59 -2.42 2.02
C ALA A 234 8.36 -3.29 0.99
N ASP A 235 9.23 -4.16 1.50
CA ASP A 235 10.12 -5.06 0.76
C ASP A 235 10.08 -6.47 1.37
N LEU A 236 10.65 -7.48 0.68
CA LEU A 236 10.61 -8.88 1.13
C LEU A 236 11.60 -9.17 2.28
N SER A 237 12.80 -8.62 2.18
CA SER A 237 13.89 -8.63 3.17
C SER A 237 14.84 -7.45 2.96
N VAL A 238 15.77 -7.24 3.89
CA VAL A 238 16.85 -6.23 3.80
C VAL A 238 17.65 -6.35 2.49
N LYS A 239 17.97 -7.56 2.04
CA LYS A 239 18.73 -7.80 0.79
C LYS A 239 17.95 -7.37 -0.46
N THR A 240 16.62 -7.56 -0.48
CA THR A 240 15.77 -7.18 -1.63
C THR A 240 15.55 -5.69 -1.80
N LYS A 241 15.84 -4.89 -0.77
CA LYS A 241 15.72 -3.42 -0.79
C LYS A 241 16.57 -2.79 -1.90
N ASP A 242 17.81 -3.25 -2.05
CA ASP A 242 18.76 -2.73 -3.05
C ASP A 242 18.95 -3.69 -4.23
N VAL A 243 18.97 -5.02 -3.98
CA VAL A 243 19.05 -6.06 -5.02
C VAL A 243 17.70 -6.75 -5.16
N TRP A 244 16.83 -6.20 -6.01
CA TRP A 244 15.46 -6.71 -6.21
C TRP A 244 15.37 -7.89 -7.17
N GLU A 245 16.44 -8.22 -7.90
CA GLU A 245 16.51 -9.42 -8.74
C GLU A 245 16.66 -10.64 -7.83
N ILE A 246 15.65 -11.52 -7.84
CA ILE A 246 15.63 -12.72 -7.01
C ILE A 246 15.81 -13.99 -7.85
N PRO A 247 16.48 -15.02 -7.31
CA PRO A 247 16.57 -16.32 -7.96
C PRO A 247 15.18 -16.91 -8.16
N ARG A 248 14.89 -17.48 -9.33
CA ARG A 248 13.58 -18.04 -9.68
C ARG A 248 13.14 -19.15 -8.71
N GLU A 249 14.12 -19.86 -8.17
CA GLU A 249 14.00 -20.99 -7.25
C GLU A 249 13.46 -20.55 -5.88
N SER A 250 13.58 -19.26 -5.53
CA SER A 250 12.95 -18.68 -4.34
C SER A 250 11.42 -18.56 -4.44
N LEU A 251 10.85 -18.75 -5.64
CA LEU A 251 9.42 -18.59 -5.91
C LEU A 251 8.74 -19.93 -6.18
N GLN A 252 7.78 -20.30 -5.33
CA GLN A 252 6.88 -21.42 -5.59
C GLN A 252 5.55 -20.91 -6.16
N LEU A 253 5.24 -21.27 -7.41
CA LEU A 253 3.93 -20.99 -8.00
C LEU A 253 2.91 -22.04 -7.52
N ILE A 254 1.82 -21.62 -6.87
CA ILE A 254 0.89 -22.51 -6.16
C ILE A 254 -0.47 -22.59 -6.87
N LYS A 255 -1.06 -21.45 -7.22
CA LYS A 255 -2.40 -21.41 -7.84
C LYS A 255 -2.45 -20.33 -8.93
N ARG A 256 -2.80 -20.71 -10.16
CA ARG A 256 -3.08 -19.73 -11.22
C ARG A 256 -4.33 -18.92 -10.85
N LEU A 257 -4.19 -17.60 -10.83
CA LEU A 257 -5.25 -16.62 -10.57
C LEU A 257 -5.91 -16.16 -11.86
N GLY A 258 -5.13 -15.93 -12.92
CA GLY A 258 -5.64 -15.44 -14.20
C GLY A 258 -4.69 -15.71 -15.37
N ASN A 259 -5.20 -15.52 -16.58
CA ASN A 259 -4.45 -15.62 -17.83
C ASN A 259 -4.82 -14.41 -18.71
N GLY A 260 -3.84 -13.59 -19.05
CA GLY A 260 -4.00 -12.37 -19.82
C GLY A 260 -3.27 -12.42 -21.17
N GLN A 261 -3.35 -11.31 -21.90
CA GLN A 261 -2.68 -11.17 -23.20
C GLN A 261 -1.17 -11.38 -23.08
N PHE A 262 -0.54 -10.77 -22.07
CA PHE A 262 0.92 -10.73 -21.87
C PHE A 262 1.50 -11.95 -21.12
N GLY A 263 0.65 -12.75 -20.48
CA GLY A 263 1.08 -13.91 -19.68
C GLY A 263 0.09 -14.26 -18.57
N GLU A 264 0.53 -15.05 -17.60
CA GLU A 264 -0.34 -15.57 -16.53
C GLU A 264 -0.07 -14.87 -15.19
N VAL A 265 -1.05 -14.89 -14.29
CA VAL A 265 -0.88 -14.41 -12.92
C VAL A 265 -1.11 -15.57 -11.97
N TRP A 266 -0.19 -15.75 -11.02
CA TRP A 266 -0.16 -16.86 -10.07
C TRP A 266 -0.09 -16.33 -8.64
N MET A 267 -0.81 -16.97 -7.72
CA MET A 267 -0.52 -16.89 -6.29
C MET A 267 0.62 -17.87 -5.99
N GLY A 268 1.63 -17.40 -5.26
CA GLY A 268 2.76 -18.20 -4.86
C GLY A 268 3.29 -17.82 -3.47
N THR A 269 4.42 -18.42 -3.11
CA THR A 269 5.23 -18.04 -1.94
C THR A 269 6.64 -17.69 -2.38
N TRP A 270 7.21 -16.69 -1.72
CA TRP A 270 8.64 -16.39 -1.74
C TRP A 270 9.29 -16.98 -0.49
N ASN A 271 10.41 -17.70 -0.67
CA ASN A 271 11.13 -18.47 0.37
C ASN A 271 10.23 -19.40 1.21
N GLY A 272 9.10 -19.86 0.66
CA GLY A 272 8.09 -20.65 1.38
C GLY A 272 7.29 -19.89 2.45
N THR A 273 7.75 -18.72 2.90
CA THR A 273 7.17 -17.95 4.02
C THR A 273 6.18 -16.88 3.56
N THR A 274 6.51 -16.13 2.51
CA THR A 274 5.82 -14.87 2.18
C THR A 274 4.88 -15.05 0.99
N LYS A 275 3.57 -14.87 1.18
CA LYS A 275 2.59 -14.99 0.09
C LYS A 275 2.69 -13.81 -0.88
N VAL A 276 2.80 -14.12 -2.17
CA VAL A 276 3.01 -13.14 -3.25
C VAL A 276 2.11 -13.41 -4.45
N ALA A 277 1.90 -12.39 -5.28
CA ALA A 277 1.35 -12.53 -6.63
C ALA A 277 2.50 -12.44 -7.64
N VAL A 278 2.64 -13.44 -8.50
CA VAL A 278 3.67 -13.55 -9.53
C VAL A 278 3.01 -13.49 -10.91
N LYS A 279 3.29 -12.43 -11.66
CA LYS A 279 2.85 -12.27 -13.06
C LYS A 279 3.98 -12.72 -13.97
N THR A 280 3.75 -13.78 -14.75
CA THR A 280 4.70 -14.29 -15.74
C THR A 280 4.48 -13.55 -17.06
N LEU A 281 5.55 -13.22 -17.78
CA LEU A 281 5.48 -12.72 -19.15
C LEU A 281 5.84 -13.83 -20.14
N LYS A 282 5.16 -13.85 -21.28
CA LYS A 282 5.48 -14.78 -22.38
C LYS A 282 6.85 -14.42 -22.97
N PRO A 283 7.72 -15.39 -23.30
CA PRO A 283 8.98 -15.12 -23.99
C PRO A 283 8.81 -14.25 -25.22
N GLY A 284 9.72 -13.30 -25.43
CA GLY A 284 9.67 -12.33 -26.53
C GLY A 284 8.63 -11.22 -26.40
N THR A 285 7.97 -11.05 -25.24
CA THR A 285 7.06 -9.91 -25.01
C THR A 285 7.81 -8.58 -24.96
N MET A 286 9.01 -8.57 -24.37
CA MET A 286 9.93 -7.44 -24.25
C MET A 286 11.35 -7.97 -23.96
N SER A 287 12.40 -7.16 -24.17
CA SER A 287 13.75 -7.58 -23.77
C SER A 287 13.94 -7.42 -22.25
N PRO A 288 14.81 -8.21 -21.62
CA PRO A 288 15.13 -8.05 -20.20
C PRO A 288 15.58 -6.63 -19.85
N GLU A 289 16.40 -5.99 -20.67
CA GLU A 289 16.94 -4.64 -20.41
C GLU A 289 15.81 -3.59 -20.35
N SER A 290 14.90 -3.62 -21.34
CA SER A 290 13.73 -2.72 -21.37
C SER A 290 12.79 -2.98 -20.18
N PHE A 291 12.75 -4.23 -19.70
CA PHE A 291 11.97 -4.62 -18.53
C PHE A 291 12.61 -4.14 -17.21
N LEU A 292 13.94 -4.25 -17.06
CA LEU A 292 14.65 -3.70 -15.91
C LEU A 292 14.41 -2.18 -15.80
N GLU A 293 14.40 -1.46 -16.92
CA GLU A 293 14.08 -0.02 -16.98
C GLU A 293 12.64 0.30 -16.53
N GLU A 294 11.63 -0.40 -17.05
CA GLU A 294 10.23 -0.23 -16.63
C GLU A 294 10.04 -0.65 -15.14
N ALA A 295 10.74 -1.68 -14.64
CA ALA A 295 10.71 -2.09 -13.23
C ALA A 295 11.35 -1.06 -12.27
N GLN A 296 12.42 -0.37 -12.67
CA GLN A 296 13.03 0.71 -11.89
C GLN A 296 12.10 1.93 -11.76
N ILE A 297 11.23 2.16 -12.74
CA ILE A 297 10.13 3.15 -12.63
C ILE A 297 9.11 2.69 -11.59
N MET A 298 8.63 1.45 -11.68
CA MET A 298 7.66 0.89 -10.73
C MET A 298 8.17 0.97 -9.28
N LYS A 299 9.46 0.70 -9.04
CA LYS A 299 10.09 0.78 -7.71
C LYS A 299 9.96 2.17 -7.06
N LYS A 300 9.97 3.25 -7.85
CA LYS A 300 9.85 4.64 -7.36
C LYS A 300 8.43 5.01 -6.93
N LEU A 301 7.42 4.32 -7.44
CA LEU A 301 6.00 4.59 -7.19
C LEU A 301 5.50 3.84 -5.96
N ARG A 302 5.83 4.34 -4.76
CA ARG A 302 5.36 3.81 -3.47
C ARG A 302 4.19 4.64 -2.94
N HIS A 303 3.00 4.05 -2.87
CA HIS A 303 1.78 4.66 -2.31
C HIS A 303 0.76 3.60 -1.89
N ASP A 304 0.03 3.83 -0.79
CA ASP A 304 -0.90 2.85 -0.19
C ASP A 304 -2.00 2.34 -1.11
N LYS A 305 -2.35 3.12 -2.14
CA LYS A 305 -3.39 2.79 -3.12
C LYS A 305 -2.81 2.35 -4.48
N LEU A 306 -1.52 2.05 -4.54
CA LEU A 306 -0.86 1.30 -5.61
C LEU A 306 -0.47 -0.10 -5.11
N VAL A 307 -0.39 -1.07 -6.03
CA VAL A 307 0.13 -2.42 -5.74
C VAL A 307 1.66 -2.36 -5.66
N GLN A 308 2.20 -2.74 -4.52
CA GLN A 308 3.63 -2.73 -4.25
C GLN A 308 4.34 -3.79 -5.11
N LEU A 309 5.33 -3.33 -5.89
CA LEU A 309 6.33 -4.20 -6.51
C LEU A 309 7.32 -4.63 -5.43
N TYR A 310 7.58 -5.93 -5.33
CA TYR A 310 8.52 -6.51 -4.38
C TYR A 310 9.84 -6.91 -5.03
N ALA A 311 9.80 -7.69 -6.12
CA ALA A 311 11.01 -8.27 -6.71
C ALA A 311 10.82 -8.68 -8.18
N VAL A 312 11.86 -8.41 -8.99
CA VAL A 312 12.06 -8.84 -10.38
C VAL A 312 12.50 -10.33 -10.52
N VAL A 313 12.10 -11.08 -11.55
CA VAL A 313 12.98 -12.09 -12.16
C VAL A 313 13.21 -11.67 -13.61
N SER A 314 14.44 -11.32 -13.94
CA SER A 314 14.86 -10.72 -15.23
C SER A 314 15.09 -11.74 -16.34
N GLU A 315 15.53 -12.94 -15.99
CA GLU A 315 15.71 -14.05 -16.94
C GLU A 315 14.37 -14.50 -17.53
N GLU A 316 14.34 -14.87 -18.82
CA GLU A 316 13.12 -15.41 -19.44
C GLU A 316 12.76 -16.80 -18.88
N PRO A 317 11.46 -17.09 -18.63
CA PRO A 317 10.32 -16.18 -18.71
C PRO A 317 10.34 -15.16 -17.55
N ILE A 318 10.23 -13.88 -17.87
CA ILE A 318 10.28 -12.78 -16.90
C ILE A 318 9.13 -12.90 -15.90
N TYR A 319 9.41 -12.76 -14.59
CA TYR A 319 8.39 -12.73 -13.54
C TYR A 319 8.36 -11.37 -12.83
N ILE A 320 7.16 -10.84 -12.59
CA ILE A 320 6.91 -9.65 -11.77
C ILE A 320 6.30 -10.10 -10.44
N VAL A 321 7.00 -9.88 -9.31
CA VAL A 321 6.52 -10.27 -7.97
C VAL A 321 5.96 -9.06 -7.22
N THR A 322 4.72 -9.17 -6.78
CA THR A 322 3.92 -8.10 -6.14
C THR A 322 3.21 -8.62 -4.88
N GLU A 323 2.67 -7.70 -4.08
CA GLU A 323 1.79 -8.06 -2.97
C GLU A 323 0.54 -8.83 -3.44
N TYR A 324 0.19 -9.90 -2.71
CA TYR A 324 -1.01 -10.68 -3.02
C TYR A 324 -2.28 -9.99 -2.48
N MET A 325 -3.25 -9.73 -3.37
CA MET A 325 -4.52 -9.10 -3.04
C MET A 325 -5.65 -10.13 -3.00
N GLY A 326 -6.10 -10.45 -1.78
CA GLY A 326 -6.89 -11.65 -1.49
C GLY A 326 -8.27 -11.74 -2.13
N LYS A 327 -8.89 -10.63 -2.56
CA LYS A 327 -10.22 -10.61 -3.16
C LYS A 327 -10.22 -10.43 -4.68
N GLY A 328 -9.05 -10.54 -5.32
CA GLY A 328 -8.91 -10.52 -6.79
C GLY A 328 -9.14 -9.14 -7.40
N SER A 329 -9.58 -9.10 -8.66
CA SER A 329 -9.88 -7.84 -9.34
C SER A 329 -11.21 -7.23 -8.86
N LEU A 330 -11.31 -5.90 -8.91
CA LEU A 330 -12.54 -5.16 -8.61
C LEU A 330 -13.67 -5.58 -9.56
N LEU A 331 -13.35 -5.91 -10.82
CA LEU A 331 -14.31 -6.43 -11.79
C LEU A 331 -15.00 -7.72 -11.32
N GLU A 332 -14.21 -8.72 -10.91
CA GLU A 332 -14.71 -10.01 -10.42
C GLU A 332 -15.41 -9.83 -9.06
N PHE A 333 -14.82 -9.02 -8.18
CA PHE A 333 -15.37 -8.71 -6.87
C PHE A 333 -16.76 -8.06 -6.95
N LEU A 334 -17.01 -7.17 -7.91
CA LEU A 334 -18.31 -6.52 -8.12
C LEU A 334 -19.36 -7.44 -8.77
N LYS A 335 -18.95 -8.31 -9.69
CA LYS A 335 -19.86 -9.21 -10.44
C LYS A 335 -20.26 -10.44 -9.62
N ASP A 336 -19.25 -11.16 -9.17
CA ASP A 336 -19.36 -12.55 -8.72
C ASP A 336 -18.95 -12.72 -7.24
N GLY A 337 -18.30 -11.70 -6.66
CA GLY A 337 -17.90 -11.66 -5.25
C GLY A 337 -18.83 -10.85 -4.33
N GLU A 338 -18.33 -10.59 -3.12
CA GLU A 338 -19.03 -9.83 -2.06
C GLU A 338 -19.39 -8.40 -2.49
N GLY A 339 -18.67 -7.82 -3.46
CA GLY A 339 -18.89 -6.48 -4.02
C GLY A 339 -20.28 -6.26 -4.60
N ARG A 340 -20.95 -7.35 -5.01
CA ARG A 340 -22.33 -7.33 -5.52
C ARG A 340 -23.31 -6.75 -4.50
N ALA A 341 -23.13 -7.03 -3.21
CA ALA A 341 -24.01 -6.58 -2.12
C ALA A 341 -23.69 -5.16 -1.59
N LEU A 342 -22.58 -4.55 -2.02
CA LEU A 342 -22.16 -3.24 -1.51
C LEU A 342 -23.14 -2.12 -1.89
N LYS A 343 -23.46 -1.26 -0.93
CA LYS A 343 -24.27 -0.05 -1.15
C LYS A 343 -23.40 1.09 -1.72
N LEU A 344 -24.05 2.14 -2.23
CA LEU A 344 -23.39 3.30 -2.83
C LEU A 344 -22.25 3.90 -1.98
N PRO A 345 -22.34 4.07 -0.64
CA PRO A 345 -21.24 4.63 0.15
C PRO A 345 -19.92 3.86 0.00
N ASN A 346 -19.99 2.53 -0.02
CA ASN A 346 -18.82 1.68 -0.21
C ASN A 346 -18.26 1.81 -1.64
N LEU A 347 -19.12 1.97 -2.65
CA LEU A 347 -18.68 2.14 -4.04
C LEU A 347 -17.99 3.50 -4.27
N VAL A 348 -18.50 4.56 -3.63
CA VAL A 348 -17.89 5.90 -3.64
C VAL A 348 -16.57 5.89 -2.87
N ASP A 349 -16.48 5.19 -1.74
CA ASP A 349 -15.22 5.02 -1.01
C ASP A 349 -14.16 4.29 -1.86
N MET A 350 -14.54 3.19 -2.53
CA MET A 350 -13.65 2.49 -3.46
C MET A 350 -13.21 3.38 -4.63
N ALA A 351 -14.09 4.25 -5.14
CA ALA A 351 -13.73 5.26 -6.13
C ALA A 351 -12.73 6.30 -5.59
N ALA A 352 -12.94 6.79 -4.37
CA ALA A 352 -12.04 7.74 -3.70
C ALA A 352 -10.64 7.14 -3.49
N GLN A 353 -10.56 5.86 -3.11
CA GLN A 353 -9.29 5.14 -2.97
C GLN A 353 -8.53 5.04 -4.31
N VAL A 354 -9.23 4.76 -5.42
CA VAL A 354 -8.63 4.75 -6.76
C VAL A 354 -8.22 6.16 -7.21
N ALA A 355 -9.05 7.18 -6.93
CA ALA A 355 -8.72 8.57 -7.22
C ALA A 355 -7.46 9.03 -6.45
N ALA A 356 -7.31 8.66 -5.18
CA ALA A 356 -6.10 8.95 -4.40
C ALA A 356 -4.84 8.29 -4.98
N GLY A 357 -4.94 7.04 -5.47
CA GLY A 357 -3.85 6.37 -6.18
C GLY A 357 -3.47 7.07 -7.49
N MET A 358 -4.47 7.51 -8.26
CA MET A 358 -4.25 8.26 -9.50
C MET A 358 -3.76 9.70 -9.25
N ALA A 359 -4.16 10.36 -8.17
CA ALA A 359 -3.64 11.67 -7.76
C ALA A 359 -2.17 11.60 -7.38
N TYR A 360 -1.71 10.48 -6.79
CA TYR A 360 -0.29 10.22 -6.62
C TYR A 360 0.43 10.02 -7.96
N ILE A 361 -0.12 9.24 -8.89
CA ILE A 361 0.42 9.05 -10.25
C ILE A 361 0.53 10.40 -11.00
N GLU A 362 -0.49 11.26 -10.91
CA GLU A 362 -0.54 12.63 -11.45
C GLU A 362 0.60 13.50 -10.87
N ARG A 363 0.75 13.55 -9.55
CA ARG A 363 1.84 14.30 -8.88
C ARG A 363 3.26 13.79 -9.23
N MET A 364 3.39 12.50 -9.56
CA MET A 364 4.65 11.90 -9.98
C MET A 364 4.92 12.06 -11.49
N ASN A 365 4.01 12.69 -12.25
CA ASN A 365 4.05 12.87 -13.71
C ASN A 365 4.06 11.55 -14.51
N TYR A 366 3.25 10.57 -14.07
CA TYR A 366 3.06 9.30 -14.78
C TYR A 366 1.64 9.17 -15.36
N ILE A 367 1.45 8.18 -16.24
CA ILE A 367 0.16 7.87 -16.90
C ILE A 367 -0.06 6.36 -16.87
N HIS A 368 -1.21 5.94 -16.36
CA HIS A 368 -1.61 4.55 -16.20
C HIS A 368 -1.94 3.85 -17.53
N ARG A 369 -2.64 4.54 -18.45
CA ARG A 369 -3.01 4.09 -19.82
C ARG A 369 -4.04 2.95 -19.93
N ASP A 370 -4.15 2.09 -18.91
CA ASP A 370 -5.15 1.00 -18.84
C ASP A 370 -5.94 1.04 -17.51
N LEU A 371 -6.51 2.20 -17.14
CA LEU A 371 -7.27 2.35 -15.89
C LEU A 371 -8.71 1.83 -16.05
N ARG A 372 -9.01 0.69 -15.40
CA ARG A 372 -10.32 0.03 -15.41
C ARG A 372 -10.48 -0.91 -14.23
N SER A 373 -11.71 -1.34 -13.92
CA SER A 373 -11.97 -2.23 -12.77
C SER A 373 -11.24 -3.58 -12.82
N ALA A 374 -10.84 -4.06 -14.00
CA ALA A 374 -10.01 -5.26 -14.14
C ALA A 374 -8.57 -5.10 -13.59
N ASN A 375 -8.06 -3.86 -13.56
CA ASN A 375 -6.70 -3.53 -13.11
C ASN A 375 -6.69 -2.86 -11.72
N ILE A 376 -7.83 -2.80 -11.04
CA ILE A 376 -7.89 -2.49 -9.60
C ILE A 376 -7.99 -3.81 -8.85
N LEU A 377 -7.16 -4.02 -7.83
CA LEU A 377 -7.21 -5.19 -6.96
C LEU A 377 -7.83 -4.85 -5.61
N VAL A 378 -8.59 -5.79 -5.05
CA VAL A 378 -9.30 -5.64 -3.77
C VAL A 378 -8.64 -6.50 -2.70
N GLY A 379 -8.34 -5.88 -1.56
CA GLY A 379 -7.79 -6.52 -0.37
C GLY A 379 -8.84 -6.68 0.73
N ASP A 380 -8.35 -6.97 1.93
CA ASP A 380 -9.18 -6.99 3.14
C ASP A 380 -9.72 -5.58 3.45
N SER A 381 -10.83 -5.52 4.18
CA SER A 381 -11.50 -4.26 4.56
C SER A 381 -11.79 -3.29 3.38
N LEU A 382 -12.07 -3.85 2.19
CA LEU A 382 -12.36 -3.13 0.94
C LEU A 382 -11.24 -2.19 0.45
N VAL A 383 -9.99 -2.44 0.87
CA VAL A 383 -8.83 -1.68 0.36
C VAL A 383 -8.67 -1.92 -1.14
N CYS A 384 -8.69 -0.84 -1.92
CA CYS A 384 -8.48 -0.86 -3.36
C CYS A 384 -7.06 -0.39 -3.70
N LYS A 385 -6.35 -1.14 -4.54
CA LYS A 385 -5.04 -0.75 -5.07
C LYS A 385 -5.01 -0.86 -6.59
N ILE A 386 -4.40 0.12 -7.24
CA ILE A 386 -4.16 0.14 -8.68
C ILE A 386 -3.00 -0.81 -9.01
N ALA A 387 -3.24 -1.75 -9.92
CA ALA A 387 -2.27 -2.71 -10.43
C ALA A 387 -1.96 -2.45 -11.91
N ASP A 388 -0.96 -3.14 -12.46
CA ASP A 388 -0.58 -3.08 -13.87
C ASP A 388 -0.18 -1.69 -14.43
N PHE A 389 -0.02 -0.69 -13.55
CA PHE A 389 0.72 0.55 -13.83
C PHE A 389 2.19 0.30 -14.22
N GLY A 390 2.70 -0.93 -14.13
CA GLY A 390 4.02 -1.33 -14.63
C GLY A 390 4.18 -1.31 -16.15
N LEU A 391 3.08 -1.20 -16.90
CA LEU A 391 3.12 -0.92 -18.35
C LEU A 391 2.93 0.58 -18.64
N ALA A 392 2.92 1.43 -17.61
CA ALA A 392 3.08 2.87 -17.76
C ALA A 392 4.48 3.18 -18.25
N ARG A 393 4.59 4.13 -19.18
CA ARG A 393 5.88 4.65 -19.64
C ARG A 393 6.06 6.08 -19.19
N LEU A 394 7.28 6.38 -18.75
CA LEU A 394 7.76 7.74 -18.52
C LEU A 394 7.52 8.60 -19.77
N ILE A 395 7.21 9.87 -19.55
CA ILE A 395 7.08 10.86 -20.62
C ILE A 395 8.00 12.02 -20.28
N GLU A 396 8.80 12.44 -21.25
CA GLU A 396 9.68 13.61 -21.13
C GLU A 396 8.98 14.90 -21.59
N ASP A 397 8.02 14.83 -22.54
CA ASP A 397 7.38 15.98 -23.20
C ASP A 397 5.81 15.95 -23.21
N ASN A 398 5.18 15.62 -22.07
CA ASN A 398 3.71 15.60 -21.84
C ASN A 398 2.78 14.78 -22.78
N GLU A 399 3.25 14.26 -23.92
CA GLU A 399 2.49 13.38 -24.82
C GLU A 399 3.26 12.12 -25.18
N TYR A 400 2.55 11.00 -25.33
CA TYR A 400 3.07 9.77 -25.94
C TYR A 400 2.25 9.45 -27.20
N THR A 401 2.91 8.92 -28.23
CA THR A 401 2.27 8.41 -29.46
C THR A 401 2.47 6.89 -29.56
N ALA A 402 1.36 6.14 -29.59
CA ALA A 402 1.39 4.68 -29.73
C ALA A 402 1.84 4.21 -31.13
N ARG A 403 2.50 3.04 -31.19
CA ARG A 403 2.79 2.35 -32.47
C ARG A 403 1.48 1.80 -33.07
N GLN A 404 1.34 1.88 -34.39
CA GLN A 404 0.19 1.33 -35.12
C GLN A 404 0.02 -0.17 -34.84
N GLY A 405 -1.23 -0.62 -34.63
CA GLY A 405 -1.58 -2.03 -34.43
C GLY A 405 -1.68 -2.51 -32.96
N ALA A 406 -1.43 -1.64 -31.98
CA ALA A 406 -1.62 -1.98 -30.57
C ALA A 406 -3.11 -2.18 -30.22
N LYS A 407 -3.42 -3.26 -29.47
CA LYS A 407 -4.78 -3.56 -28.98
C LYS A 407 -5.03 -2.84 -27.65
N PHE A 408 -5.90 -1.85 -27.65
CA PHE A 408 -6.31 -1.11 -26.46
C PHE A 408 -7.75 -1.46 -26.03
N PRO A 409 -8.11 -1.27 -24.75
CA PRO A 409 -9.47 -1.44 -24.25
C PRO A 409 -10.36 -0.27 -24.69
N ILE A 410 -10.71 -0.20 -25.97
CA ILE A 410 -11.37 0.94 -26.65
C ILE A 410 -12.52 1.59 -25.84
N LYS A 411 -13.30 0.81 -25.10
CA LYS A 411 -14.42 1.31 -24.28
C LYS A 411 -14.02 2.13 -23.05
N TRP A 412 -12.77 2.04 -22.61
CA TRP A 412 -12.18 2.84 -21.53
C TRP A 412 -11.27 3.95 -22.07
N THR A 413 -10.68 3.76 -23.25
CA THR A 413 -9.74 4.71 -23.85
C THR A 413 -10.42 6.02 -24.26
N ALA A 414 -9.80 7.15 -23.93
CA ALA A 414 -10.25 8.48 -24.37
C ALA A 414 -10.17 8.64 -25.90
N PRO A 415 -11.03 9.46 -26.53
CA PRO A 415 -11.07 9.56 -28.00
C PRO A 415 -9.74 10.02 -28.61
N GLU A 416 -9.04 10.97 -27.99
CA GLU A 416 -7.74 11.44 -28.47
C GLU A 416 -6.64 10.36 -28.37
N ALA A 417 -6.70 9.52 -27.34
CA ALA A 417 -5.79 8.39 -27.15
C ALA A 417 -6.10 7.25 -28.13
N ALA A 418 -7.38 7.00 -28.44
CA ALA A 418 -7.82 5.95 -29.36
C ALA A 418 -7.58 6.32 -30.85
N LEU A 419 -7.81 7.58 -31.23
CA LEU A 419 -7.70 8.05 -32.62
C LEU A 419 -6.29 8.47 -33.00
N TYR A 420 -5.61 9.20 -32.12
CA TYR A 420 -4.31 9.83 -32.41
C TYR A 420 -3.15 9.24 -31.61
N GLY A 421 -3.43 8.24 -30.77
CA GLY A 421 -2.44 7.61 -29.92
C GLY A 421 -1.95 8.49 -28.76
N LYS A 422 -2.56 9.67 -28.53
CA LYS A 422 -2.18 10.68 -27.52
C LYS A 422 -2.61 10.26 -26.11
N PHE A 423 -1.71 9.67 -25.33
CA PHE A 423 -1.96 9.37 -23.92
C PHE A 423 -1.44 10.49 -23.01
N THR A 424 -2.32 11.03 -22.17
CA THR A 424 -2.07 12.05 -21.13
C THR A 424 -2.72 11.63 -19.81
N ILE A 425 -2.40 12.27 -18.67
CA ILE A 425 -3.14 12.03 -17.41
C ILE A 425 -4.65 12.33 -17.57
N LYS A 426 -5.01 13.29 -18.44
CA LYS A 426 -6.41 13.59 -18.81
C LYS A 426 -7.10 12.47 -19.58
N SER A 427 -6.34 11.59 -20.26
CA SER A 427 -6.89 10.35 -20.85
C SER A 427 -7.14 9.25 -19.81
N ASP A 428 -6.39 9.24 -18.69
CA ASP A 428 -6.73 8.41 -17.52
C ASP A 428 -7.94 8.96 -16.76
N VAL A 429 -8.12 10.28 -16.68
CA VAL A 429 -9.34 10.90 -16.09
C VAL A 429 -10.60 10.45 -16.82
N TRP A 430 -10.56 10.38 -18.16
CA TRP A 430 -11.64 9.79 -18.95
C TRP A 430 -11.90 8.32 -18.56
N SER A 431 -10.82 7.55 -18.47
CA SER A 431 -10.85 6.12 -18.10
C SER A 431 -11.43 5.91 -16.69
N PHE A 432 -11.11 6.81 -15.75
CA PHE A 432 -11.70 6.85 -14.41
C PHE A 432 -13.21 7.14 -14.45
N GLY A 433 -13.67 8.05 -15.31
CA GLY A 433 -15.11 8.26 -15.54
C GLY A 433 -15.82 6.98 -15.99
N ILE A 434 -15.18 6.16 -16.84
CA ILE A 434 -15.70 4.84 -17.23
C ILE A 434 -15.68 3.86 -16.05
N LEU A 435 -14.60 3.83 -15.25
CA LEU A 435 -14.50 3.01 -14.02
C LEU A 435 -15.60 3.34 -13.00
N LEU A 436 -16.00 4.61 -12.85
CA LEU A 436 -17.15 4.99 -12.03
C LEU A 436 -18.44 4.32 -12.51
N THR A 437 -18.65 4.16 -13.83
CA THR A 437 -19.80 3.41 -14.35
C THR A 437 -19.73 1.93 -14.01
N GLU A 438 -18.53 1.32 -14.04
CA GLU A 438 -18.35 -0.08 -13.64
C GLU A 438 -18.71 -0.27 -12.16
N LEU A 439 -18.30 0.63 -11.28
CA LEU A 439 -18.64 0.60 -9.86
C LEU A 439 -20.15 0.63 -9.62
N VAL A 440 -20.86 1.65 -10.12
CA VAL A 440 -22.30 1.81 -9.87
C VAL A 440 -23.15 0.75 -10.59
N THR A 441 -22.67 0.19 -11.71
CA THR A 441 -23.40 -0.85 -12.47
C THR A 441 -23.04 -2.29 -12.08
N LYS A 442 -22.17 -2.50 -11.08
CA LYS A 442 -21.67 -3.83 -10.65
C LYS A 442 -20.90 -4.58 -11.75
N GLY A 443 -19.95 -3.88 -12.37
CA GLY A 443 -19.04 -4.42 -13.38
C GLY A 443 -19.69 -4.70 -14.73
N ARG A 444 -20.86 -4.12 -15.06
CA ARG A 444 -21.42 -4.24 -16.42
C ARG A 444 -20.44 -3.65 -17.43
N VAL A 445 -20.36 -4.28 -18.59
CA VAL A 445 -19.50 -3.81 -19.68
C VAL A 445 -19.98 -2.43 -20.14
N PRO A 446 -19.10 -1.40 -20.21
CA PRO A 446 -19.47 -0.08 -20.70
C PRO A 446 -20.08 -0.12 -22.10
N TYR A 447 -20.90 0.88 -22.44
CA TYR A 447 -21.59 0.98 -23.73
C TYR A 447 -22.30 -0.34 -24.11
N PRO A 448 -23.32 -0.76 -23.33
CA PRO A 448 -24.03 -2.02 -23.57
C PRO A 448 -24.68 -2.01 -24.97
N GLY A 449 -24.58 -3.14 -25.68
CA GLY A 449 -25.09 -3.29 -27.04
C GLY A 449 -24.19 -2.73 -28.16
N MET A 450 -23.15 -1.94 -27.85
CA MET A 450 -22.23 -1.38 -28.84
C MET A 450 -20.92 -2.18 -28.93
N ASN A 451 -20.41 -2.40 -30.14
CA ASN A 451 -19.07 -2.92 -30.39
C ASN A 451 -18.00 -1.80 -30.36
N ASN A 452 -16.71 -2.17 -30.37
CA ASN A 452 -15.62 -1.20 -30.20
C ASN A 452 -15.58 -0.10 -31.29
N ARG A 453 -15.95 -0.41 -32.54
CA ARG A 453 -15.98 0.58 -33.62
C ARG A 453 -17.13 1.57 -33.41
N GLU A 454 -18.32 1.04 -33.10
CA GLU A 454 -19.52 1.85 -32.81
C GLU A 454 -19.31 2.79 -31.62
N VAL A 455 -18.65 2.32 -30.55
CA VAL A 455 -18.33 3.18 -29.40
C VAL A 455 -17.47 4.36 -29.83
N LEU A 456 -16.41 4.13 -30.61
CA LEU A 456 -15.50 5.18 -31.06
C LEU A 456 -16.23 6.21 -31.94
N GLU A 457 -16.98 5.75 -32.94
CA GLU A 457 -17.79 6.61 -33.84
C GLU A 457 -18.84 7.45 -33.07
N GLN A 458 -19.53 6.86 -32.09
CA GLN A 458 -20.57 7.54 -31.33
C GLN A 458 -19.97 8.55 -30.33
N VAL A 459 -18.89 8.17 -29.63
CA VAL A 459 -18.20 9.03 -28.66
C VAL A 459 -17.61 10.27 -29.35
N GLU A 460 -17.06 10.12 -30.56
CA GLU A 460 -16.56 11.23 -31.39
C GLU A 460 -17.68 12.19 -31.81
N ARG A 461 -18.87 11.65 -32.13
CA ARG A 461 -20.11 12.42 -32.40
C ARG A 461 -20.72 13.07 -31.15
N GLY A 462 -20.14 12.87 -29.97
CA GLY A 462 -20.56 13.50 -28.71
C GLY A 462 -21.49 12.64 -27.84
N TYR A 463 -21.80 11.40 -28.22
CA TYR A 463 -22.54 10.48 -27.35
C TYR A 463 -21.80 10.24 -26.03
N ARG A 464 -22.54 10.22 -24.92
CA ARG A 464 -22.08 9.81 -23.58
C ARG A 464 -23.11 8.85 -22.99
N MET A 465 -22.67 7.96 -22.10
CA MET A 465 -23.60 7.02 -21.46
C MET A 465 -24.61 7.78 -20.58
N PRO A 466 -25.91 7.41 -20.64
CA PRO A 466 -26.92 7.99 -19.76
C PRO A 466 -26.65 7.63 -18.29
N CYS A 467 -27.27 8.37 -17.38
CA CYS A 467 -27.17 8.09 -15.94
C CYS A 467 -27.63 6.64 -15.66
N PRO A 468 -26.80 5.78 -15.03
CA PRO A 468 -27.22 4.44 -14.66
C PRO A 468 -28.38 4.45 -13.66
N GLN A 469 -29.19 3.40 -13.66
CA GLN A 469 -30.21 3.21 -12.63
C GLN A 469 -29.58 3.21 -11.24
N ASP A 470 -30.25 3.87 -10.28
CA ASP A 470 -29.83 4.04 -8.88
C ASP A 470 -28.50 4.80 -8.68
N CYS A 471 -27.94 5.41 -9.75
CA CYS A 471 -26.82 6.34 -9.66
C CYS A 471 -27.35 7.76 -9.37
N PRO A 472 -26.81 8.48 -8.36
CA PRO A 472 -27.17 9.88 -8.14
C PRO A 472 -26.69 10.79 -9.27
N SER A 473 -27.46 11.82 -9.59
CA SER A 473 -27.13 12.79 -10.64
C SER A 473 -25.77 13.45 -10.44
N SER A 474 -25.41 13.83 -9.21
CA SER A 474 -24.10 14.43 -8.88
C SER A 474 -22.91 13.54 -9.21
N LEU A 475 -23.05 12.20 -9.11
CA LEU A 475 -22.00 11.26 -9.49
C LEU A 475 -21.95 11.04 -11.01
N HIS A 476 -23.09 11.12 -11.70
CA HIS A 476 -23.14 11.10 -13.17
C HIS A 476 -22.60 12.41 -13.79
N GLU A 477 -22.87 13.56 -13.17
CA GLU A 477 -22.28 14.84 -13.53
C GLU A 477 -20.75 14.80 -13.42
N LEU A 478 -20.20 14.14 -12.39
CA LEU A 478 -18.76 13.89 -12.28
C LEU A 478 -18.23 13.03 -13.45
N MET A 479 -18.96 11.97 -13.85
CA MET A 479 -18.60 11.19 -15.04
C MET A 479 -18.61 12.03 -16.33
N LEU A 480 -19.60 12.92 -16.48
CA LEU A 480 -19.70 13.83 -17.63
C LEU A 480 -18.55 14.86 -17.65
N GLN A 481 -18.07 15.32 -16.49
CA GLN A 481 -16.85 16.13 -16.37
C GLN A 481 -15.60 15.34 -16.81
N CYS A 482 -15.47 14.08 -16.39
CA CYS A 482 -14.39 13.20 -16.87
C CYS A 482 -14.44 12.94 -18.38
N TRP A 483 -15.62 12.98 -19.00
CA TRP A 483 -15.79 12.74 -20.45
C TRP A 483 -15.94 14.00 -21.30
N LYS A 484 -15.45 15.17 -20.84
CA LYS A 484 -15.33 16.36 -21.69
C LYS A 484 -14.51 16.04 -22.94
N LYS A 485 -14.93 16.63 -24.08
CA LYS A 485 -14.29 16.38 -25.38
C LYS A 485 -12.86 16.91 -25.38
N ASP A 486 -12.68 18.14 -24.92
CA ASP A 486 -11.37 18.72 -24.66
C ASP A 486 -10.74 18.03 -23.42
N PRO A 487 -9.52 17.48 -23.51
CA PRO A 487 -8.81 16.94 -22.35
C PRO A 487 -8.58 17.96 -21.23
N GLU A 488 -8.37 19.24 -21.55
CA GLU A 488 -8.02 20.26 -20.56
C GLU A 488 -9.23 20.74 -19.73
N GLU A 489 -10.45 20.57 -20.25
CA GLU A 489 -11.68 20.77 -19.48
C GLU A 489 -11.97 19.67 -18.44
N ARG A 490 -11.24 18.53 -18.48
CA ARG A 490 -11.44 17.42 -17.54
C ARG A 490 -10.78 17.76 -16.19
N PRO A 491 -11.35 17.34 -15.04
CA PRO A 491 -10.79 17.63 -13.71
C PRO A 491 -9.38 17.03 -13.50
N THR A 492 -8.72 17.41 -12.41
CA THR A 492 -7.52 16.72 -11.89
C THR A 492 -7.93 15.54 -11.03
N PHE A 493 -7.02 14.59 -10.81
CA PHE A 493 -7.29 13.51 -9.86
C PHE A 493 -7.31 13.99 -8.41
N GLU A 494 -6.58 15.05 -8.07
CA GLU A 494 -6.71 15.74 -6.78
C GLU A 494 -8.13 16.24 -6.51
N TYR A 495 -8.78 16.88 -7.49
CA TYR A 495 -10.18 17.30 -7.39
C TYR A 495 -11.13 16.10 -7.26
N LEU A 496 -10.94 15.06 -8.08
CA LEU A 496 -11.76 13.84 -8.04
C LEU A 496 -11.65 13.13 -6.69
N GLN A 497 -10.45 13.06 -6.10
CA GLN A 497 -10.22 12.52 -4.77
C GLN A 497 -11.01 13.31 -3.73
N ALA A 498 -10.82 14.63 -3.65
CA ALA A 498 -11.48 15.48 -2.66
C ALA A 498 -13.02 15.41 -2.77
N PHE A 499 -13.56 15.47 -3.99
CA PHE A 499 -15.00 15.37 -4.24
C PHE A 499 -15.59 14.03 -3.76
N LEU A 500 -14.90 12.91 -4.00
CA LEU A 500 -15.38 11.58 -3.63
C LEU A 500 -15.19 11.29 -2.13
N GLU A 501 -14.11 11.79 -1.51
CA GLU A 501 -13.91 11.69 -0.07
C GLU A 501 -15.00 12.44 0.71
N ASP A 502 -15.38 13.64 0.27
CA ASP A 502 -16.40 14.46 0.95
C ASP A 502 -17.85 14.30 0.47
N TYR A 503 -18.09 13.37 -0.46
CA TYR A 503 -19.38 13.14 -1.12
C TYR A 503 -20.58 12.98 -0.17
N PHE A 504 -20.37 12.44 1.04
CA PHE A 504 -21.39 12.31 2.08
C PHE A 504 -21.18 13.21 3.31
N THR A 505 -20.02 13.87 3.45
CA THR A 505 -19.66 14.64 4.67
C THR A 505 -20.04 16.12 4.63
N ALA A 506 -20.41 16.67 3.46
CA ALA A 506 -20.64 18.10 3.23
C ALA A 506 -21.76 18.79 4.08
N THR A 507 -22.47 18.05 4.95
CA THR A 507 -23.56 18.58 5.80
C THR A 507 -23.30 18.45 7.31
N GLU A 508 -22.19 17.85 7.74
CA GLU A 508 -21.91 17.59 9.16
C GLU A 508 -20.65 18.32 9.68
N PRO A 509 -20.62 18.75 10.96
CA PRO A 509 -19.44 19.37 11.53
C PRO A 509 -18.26 18.38 11.55
N GLN A 510 -17.12 18.82 11.01
CA GLN A 510 -15.94 17.97 10.81
C GLN A 510 -15.37 17.42 12.13
N TYR A 511 -15.57 18.10 13.26
CA TYR A 511 -15.27 17.63 14.60
C TYR A 511 -16.45 17.94 15.53
N GLN A 512 -16.66 17.10 16.56
CA GLN A 512 -17.63 17.40 17.61
C GLN A 512 -17.15 18.57 18.48
N PRO A 513 -18.03 19.53 18.85
CA PRO A 513 -17.66 20.68 19.66
C PRO A 513 -17.32 20.26 21.10
N GLY A 514 -16.30 20.89 21.68
CA GLY A 514 -15.87 20.62 23.06
C GLY A 514 -16.76 21.28 24.13
N ASP A 515 -17.53 22.29 23.75
CA ASP A 515 -18.21 23.19 24.70
C ASP A 515 -19.49 22.60 25.32
N ASN A 516 -20.00 21.50 24.74
CA ASN A 516 -21.16 20.74 25.23
C ASN A 516 -20.76 19.48 26.05
N LEU A 517 -19.47 19.30 26.36
CA LEU A 517 -18.90 18.12 27.04
C LEU A 517 -18.57 18.43 28.52
#